data_AF-A0A8W8HYX5-F1
#
_entry.id   AF-A0A8W8HYX5-F1
#
_cell.length_a   1.000
_cell.length_b   1.000
_cell.length_c   1.000
_cell.angle_alpha   90.00
_cell.angle_beta   90.00
_cell.angle_gamma   90.00
#
_symmetry.space_group_name_H-M   'P 1'
#
loop_
_entity.id
_entity.type
_entity.pdbx_description
1 polymer ?
#
loop_
_entity_poly.entity_id
_entity_poly.type
_entity_poly.pdbx_seq_one_letter_code
_entity_poly.pdbx_strand_id
1 'polypeptide(L)'
;MKKETRSNSAKISASLKEQLISKEKLEDLTNQNEKLQKTIQTYKEENGQLKDKVEYLGKKIVEYGQSKGYKLSEEENSKMPFNVSVENLNKILDFIINGDKRKKKGPVELRVEELETRITHLNMELAKMVQLRLSLENGLEDIEFCETLVDAKTKARFLLYELKGNRLFSCLEQEEDENYDVTTVPPNEADHPVSTTVPPLDTPKQSLVKEFQPVSLSPPLKKLPGDTHIKNMHPDLKKYVIQNLSMYKGNGADWRMLGERVGIPLETIQQWRRWKVENPAEYVLQSWGQSGGATVRMLHRHLISPQMTCIILAKRISDFYLVE
;
A
#
# COMPACT_ATOMS: atom_id res chain seq x y z
N MET A 1 36.31 70.75 -81.38
CA MET A 1 35.13 69.85 -81.37
C MET A 1 35.31 68.50 -80.65
N LYS A 2 36.43 68.17 -79.96
CA LYS A 2 36.60 66.86 -79.26
C LYS A 2 36.25 66.82 -77.76
N LYS A 3 35.97 67.98 -77.12
CA LYS A 3 35.71 68.05 -75.65
C LYS A 3 34.22 67.90 -75.27
N GLU A 4 33.28 68.33 -76.10
CA GLU A 4 31.84 68.25 -75.80
C GLU A 4 31.27 66.82 -75.91
N THR A 5 31.79 66.01 -76.84
CA THR A 5 31.35 64.62 -77.03
C THR A 5 31.75 63.70 -75.87
N ARG A 6 32.90 63.92 -75.22
CA ARG A 6 33.30 63.15 -74.01
C ARG A 6 32.48 63.51 -72.77
N SER A 7 32.08 64.76 -72.62
CA SER A 7 31.26 65.23 -71.49
C SER A 7 29.84 64.69 -71.56
N ASN A 8 29.23 64.68 -72.76
CA ASN A 8 27.89 64.11 -72.95
C ASN A 8 27.87 62.59 -72.81
N SER A 9 28.89 61.87 -73.30
CA SER A 9 29.02 60.42 -73.12
C SER A 9 29.13 60.02 -71.65
N ALA A 10 29.90 60.76 -70.84
CA ALA A 10 30.04 60.48 -69.41
C ALA A 10 28.74 60.71 -68.64
N LYS A 11 28.00 61.80 -68.94
CA LYS A 11 26.69 62.09 -68.34
C LYS A 11 25.63 61.04 -68.67
N ILE A 12 25.60 60.58 -69.92
CA ILE A 12 24.69 59.51 -70.36
C ILE A 12 25.02 58.19 -69.62
N SER A 13 26.32 57.87 -69.45
CA SER A 13 26.74 56.65 -68.74
C SER A 13 26.40 56.67 -67.23
N ALA A 14 26.46 57.84 -66.60
CA ALA A 14 26.12 58.00 -65.18
C ALA A 14 24.61 57.90 -64.95
N SER A 15 23.81 58.53 -65.83
CA SER A 15 22.34 58.45 -65.79
C SER A 15 21.83 57.01 -66.02
N LEU A 16 22.45 56.27 -66.93
CA LEU A 16 22.14 54.84 -67.15
C LEU A 16 22.46 53.98 -65.94
N LYS A 17 23.57 54.25 -65.24
CA LYS A 17 23.93 53.54 -64.00
C LYS A 17 22.94 53.83 -62.86
N GLU A 18 22.51 55.08 -62.69
CA GLU A 18 21.50 55.43 -61.68
C GLU A 18 20.14 54.80 -61.97
N GLN A 19 19.72 54.73 -63.24
CA GLN A 19 18.50 54.02 -63.63
C GLN A 19 18.59 52.51 -63.36
N LEU A 20 19.75 51.88 -63.63
CA LEU A 20 19.98 50.47 -63.34
C LEU A 20 19.90 50.17 -61.83
N ILE A 21 20.57 50.97 -60.99
CA ILE A 21 20.54 50.82 -59.53
C ILE A 21 19.11 51.03 -58.98
N SER A 22 18.37 51.98 -59.55
CA SER A 22 16.99 52.25 -59.17
C SER A 22 16.05 51.10 -59.55
N LYS A 23 16.29 50.47 -60.71
CA LYS A 23 15.53 49.30 -61.18
C LYS A 23 15.82 48.07 -60.31
N GLU A 24 17.08 47.83 -59.96
CA GLU A 24 17.49 46.73 -59.09
C GLU A 24 16.87 46.86 -57.69
N LYS A 25 16.89 48.07 -57.10
CA LYS A 25 16.19 48.34 -55.83
C LYS A 25 14.68 48.16 -55.91
N LEU A 26 14.06 48.51 -57.04
CA LEU A 26 12.63 48.32 -57.26
C LEU A 26 12.29 46.82 -57.34
N GLU A 27 13.13 46.04 -58.01
CA GLU A 27 13.00 44.59 -58.13
C GLU A 27 13.16 43.89 -56.76
N ASP A 28 14.14 44.29 -55.96
CA ASP A 28 14.33 43.82 -54.58
C ASP A 28 13.13 44.13 -53.69
N LEU A 29 12.61 45.37 -53.75
CA LEU A 29 11.41 45.78 -53.01
C LEU A 29 10.16 45.00 -53.45
N THR A 30 10.04 44.70 -54.74
CA THR A 30 8.93 43.91 -55.29
C THR A 30 9.00 42.46 -54.78
N ASN A 31 10.18 41.85 -54.82
CA ASN A 31 10.43 40.52 -54.27
C ASN A 31 10.15 40.43 -52.77
N GLN A 32 10.54 41.47 -52.00
CA GLN A 32 10.24 41.54 -50.57
C GLN A 32 8.72 41.67 -50.31
N ASN A 33 8.01 42.47 -51.10
CA ASN A 33 6.56 42.61 -50.98
C ASN A 33 5.83 41.30 -51.30
N GLU A 34 6.23 40.59 -52.35
CA GLU A 34 5.68 39.26 -52.67
C GLU A 34 5.92 38.25 -51.54
N LYS A 35 7.13 38.26 -50.97
CA LYS A 35 7.47 37.40 -49.83
C LYS A 35 6.61 37.74 -48.61
N LEU A 36 6.43 39.02 -48.29
CA LEU A 36 5.58 39.47 -47.19
C LEU A 36 4.11 39.10 -47.43
N GLN A 37 3.60 39.25 -48.65
CA GLN A 37 2.23 38.84 -48.98
C GLN A 37 2.02 37.34 -48.80
N LYS A 38 2.97 36.51 -49.24
CA LYS A 38 2.94 35.06 -49.00
C LYS A 38 2.92 34.74 -47.50
N THR A 39 3.80 35.38 -46.72
CA THR A 39 3.84 35.19 -45.25
C THR A 39 2.53 35.60 -44.58
N ILE A 40 1.93 36.73 -44.98
CA ILE A 40 0.63 37.18 -44.46
C ILE A 40 -0.46 36.16 -44.79
N GLN A 41 -0.45 35.61 -45.99
CA GLN A 41 -1.41 34.59 -46.41
C GLN A 41 -1.26 33.30 -45.59
N THR A 42 -0.03 32.83 -45.37
CA THR A 42 0.24 31.66 -44.52
C THR A 42 -0.25 31.88 -43.10
N TYR A 43 0.07 33.03 -42.48
CA TYR A 43 -0.41 33.32 -41.12
C TYR A 43 -1.94 33.44 -41.04
N LYS A 44 -2.61 33.94 -42.08
CA LYS A 44 -4.08 33.97 -42.13
C LYS A 44 -4.67 32.55 -42.15
N GLU A 45 -4.07 31.65 -42.92
CA GLU A 45 -4.50 30.25 -43.01
C GLU A 45 -4.27 29.51 -41.69
N GLU A 46 -3.08 29.66 -41.09
CA GLU A 46 -2.76 29.07 -39.78
C GLU A 46 -3.69 29.58 -38.68
N ASN A 47 -3.97 30.89 -38.65
CA ASN A 47 -4.87 31.48 -37.67
C ASN A 47 -6.32 30.99 -37.86
N GLY A 48 -6.74 30.75 -39.11
CA GLY A 48 -8.01 30.09 -39.42
C GLY A 48 -8.09 28.68 -38.82
N GLN A 49 -7.07 27.85 -39.08
CA GLN A 49 -7.01 26.48 -38.54
C GLN A 49 -6.98 26.45 -37.00
N LEU A 50 -6.25 27.37 -36.37
CA LEU A 50 -6.20 27.51 -34.91
C LEU A 50 -7.57 27.88 -34.34
N LYS A 51 -8.28 28.80 -35.00
CA LYS A 51 -9.63 29.18 -34.61
C LYS A 51 -10.59 27.99 -34.66
N ASP A 52 -10.56 27.20 -35.72
CA ASP A 52 -11.39 26.00 -35.87
C ASP A 52 -11.09 24.94 -34.80
N LYS A 53 -9.80 24.76 -34.44
CA LYS A 53 -9.40 23.82 -33.37
C LYS A 53 -9.90 24.27 -32.00
N VAL A 54 -9.75 25.57 -31.69
CA VAL A 54 -10.24 26.14 -30.42
C VAL A 54 -11.76 26.00 -30.34
N GLU A 55 -12.46 26.24 -31.45
CA GLU A 55 -13.90 26.09 -31.54
C GLU A 55 -14.36 24.65 -31.27
N TYR A 56 -13.70 23.68 -31.91
CA TYR A 56 -13.98 22.26 -31.70
C TYR A 56 -13.76 21.83 -30.24
N LEU A 57 -12.63 22.23 -29.64
CA LEU A 57 -12.30 21.89 -28.25
C LEU A 57 -13.25 22.56 -27.26
N GLY A 58 -13.59 23.83 -27.47
CA GLY A 58 -14.56 24.55 -26.64
C GLY A 58 -15.91 23.84 -26.62
N LYS A 59 -16.41 23.42 -27.79
CA LYS A 59 -17.64 22.64 -27.91
C LYS A 59 -17.57 21.34 -27.10
N LYS A 60 -16.46 20.59 -27.19
CA LYS A 60 -16.28 19.33 -26.46
C LYS A 60 -16.25 19.51 -24.95
N ILE A 61 -15.60 20.56 -24.45
CA ILE A 61 -15.54 20.89 -23.03
C ILE A 61 -16.94 21.20 -22.50
N VAL A 62 -17.72 22.00 -23.24
CA VAL A 62 -19.09 22.36 -22.86
C VAL A 62 -20.01 21.15 -22.86
N GLU A 63 -20.01 20.35 -23.94
CA GLU A 63 -20.79 19.10 -24.05
C GLU A 63 -20.51 18.17 -22.86
N TYR A 64 -19.23 17.96 -22.54
CA TYR A 64 -18.83 17.08 -21.45
C TYR A 64 -19.20 17.67 -20.07
N GLY A 65 -19.00 18.97 -19.86
CA GLY A 65 -19.41 19.67 -18.64
C GLY A 65 -20.91 19.54 -18.37
N GLN A 66 -21.74 19.77 -19.38
CA GLN A 66 -23.20 19.60 -19.29
C GLN A 66 -23.59 18.15 -18.98
N SER A 67 -22.95 17.17 -19.63
CA SER A 67 -23.19 15.74 -19.34
C SER A 67 -22.86 15.36 -17.89
N LYS A 68 -21.87 16.04 -17.28
CA LYS A 68 -21.49 15.87 -15.87
C LYS A 68 -22.38 16.67 -14.90
N GLY A 69 -23.34 17.43 -15.41
CA GLY A 69 -24.31 18.19 -14.62
C GLY A 69 -23.91 19.64 -14.34
N TYR A 70 -22.95 20.20 -15.06
CA TYR A 70 -22.65 21.63 -15.01
C TYR A 70 -23.78 22.42 -15.66
N LYS A 71 -24.34 23.40 -14.93
CA LYS A 71 -25.38 24.29 -15.45
C LYS A 71 -24.74 25.59 -15.90
N LEU A 72 -24.76 25.84 -17.21
CA LEU A 72 -24.46 27.14 -17.79
C LEU A 72 -25.59 28.13 -17.46
N SER A 73 -25.26 29.41 -17.34
CA SER A 73 -26.25 30.48 -17.15
C SER A 73 -27.15 30.61 -18.40
N GLU A 74 -28.37 31.12 -18.25
CA GLU A 74 -29.33 31.22 -19.36
C GLU A 74 -28.82 32.12 -20.51
N GLU A 75 -28.03 33.15 -20.19
CA GLU A 75 -27.36 34.02 -21.16
C GLU A 75 -26.26 33.31 -21.96
N GLU A 76 -25.64 32.26 -21.38
CA GLU A 76 -24.57 31.48 -21.99
C GLU A 76 -25.11 30.27 -22.78
N ASN A 77 -26.29 29.76 -22.43
CA ASN A 77 -27.00 28.74 -23.22
C ASN A 77 -27.63 29.32 -24.50
N SER A 78 -27.99 30.62 -24.49
CA SER A 78 -28.50 31.36 -25.65
C SER A 78 -27.39 31.69 -26.65
N LYS A 79 -26.15 31.86 -26.17
CA LYS A 79 -24.98 31.93 -27.04
C LYS A 79 -24.75 30.53 -27.58
N MET A 80 -24.86 30.39 -28.90
CA MET A 80 -24.33 29.24 -29.64
C MET A 80 -22.98 28.82 -29.02
N PRO A 81 -22.63 27.52 -28.90
CA PRO A 81 -21.47 27.01 -28.14
C PRO A 81 -20.09 27.57 -28.56
N PHE A 82 -20.09 28.49 -29.52
CA PHE A 82 -18.99 29.14 -30.20
C PHE A 82 -18.51 30.45 -29.54
N ASN A 83 -19.16 30.92 -28.46
CA ASN A 83 -18.78 32.20 -27.83
C ASN A 83 -18.72 32.15 -26.30
N VAL A 84 -18.39 30.98 -25.76
CA VAL A 84 -18.06 30.83 -24.33
C VAL A 84 -16.67 31.43 -24.11
N SER A 85 -16.56 32.39 -23.18
CA SER A 85 -15.27 33.00 -22.85
C SER A 85 -14.27 31.95 -22.34
N VAL A 86 -12.97 32.17 -22.57
CA VAL A 86 -11.90 31.29 -22.06
C VAL A 86 -12.02 31.12 -20.54
N GLU A 87 -12.40 32.17 -19.84
CA GLU A 87 -12.63 32.15 -18.39
C GLU A 87 -13.74 31.17 -17.98
N ASN A 88 -14.81 31.09 -18.76
CA ASN A 88 -15.90 30.15 -18.50
C ASN A 88 -15.53 28.72 -18.89
N LEU A 89 -14.75 28.52 -19.98
CA LEU A 89 -14.20 27.21 -20.31
C LEU A 89 -13.30 26.67 -19.19
N ASN A 90 -12.49 27.54 -18.57
CA ASN A 90 -11.67 27.18 -17.41
C ASN A 90 -12.53 26.77 -16.21
N LYS A 91 -13.61 27.49 -15.91
CA LYS A 91 -14.55 27.11 -14.84
C LYS A 91 -15.22 25.75 -15.10
N ILE A 92 -15.60 25.47 -16.34
CA ILE A 92 -16.16 24.17 -16.73
C ILE A 92 -15.12 23.07 -16.56
N LEU A 93 -13.87 23.30 -17.00
CA LEU A 93 -12.76 22.37 -16.81
C LEU A 93 -12.49 22.11 -15.32
N ASP A 94 -12.46 23.16 -14.50
CA ASP A 94 -12.30 23.03 -13.06
C ASP A 94 -13.44 22.23 -12.42
N PHE A 95 -14.68 22.41 -12.89
CA PHE A 95 -15.80 21.58 -12.45
C PHE A 95 -15.65 20.13 -12.90
N ILE A 96 -15.20 19.88 -14.14
CA ILE A 96 -14.96 18.53 -14.64
C ILE A 96 -13.87 17.83 -13.81
N ILE A 97 -12.76 18.53 -13.53
CA ILE A 97 -11.58 17.98 -12.86
C ILE A 97 -11.83 17.81 -11.35
N ASN A 98 -12.45 18.81 -10.71
CA ASN A 98 -12.59 18.85 -9.25
C ASN A 98 -13.97 18.43 -8.76
N GLY A 99 -14.99 18.45 -9.62
CA GLY A 99 -16.36 18.04 -9.29
C GLY A 99 -16.49 16.54 -9.03
N ASP A 100 -15.60 15.71 -9.59
CA ASP A 100 -15.55 14.25 -9.31
C ASP A 100 -15.15 13.94 -7.85
N LYS A 101 -14.57 14.90 -7.12
CA LYS A 101 -14.28 14.72 -5.68
C LYS A 101 -15.53 14.83 -4.79
N ARG A 102 -16.69 15.25 -5.31
CA ARG A 102 -17.89 15.55 -4.51
C ARG A 102 -19.15 14.77 -4.90
N LYS A 103 -19.07 13.71 -5.71
CA LYS A 103 -20.23 12.85 -5.99
C LYS A 103 -20.23 11.60 -5.10
N LYS A 104 -21.40 11.40 -4.46
CA LYS A 104 -21.82 10.22 -3.70
C LYS A 104 -21.28 8.95 -4.35
N LYS A 105 -20.62 8.09 -3.54
CA LYS A 105 -20.21 6.72 -3.93
C LYS A 105 -21.37 6.07 -4.69
N GLY A 106 -21.13 5.62 -5.91
CA GLY A 106 -22.15 4.94 -6.70
C GLY A 106 -22.59 3.62 -6.04
N PRO A 107 -23.64 2.98 -6.55
CA PRO A 107 -24.17 1.74 -5.97
C PRO A 107 -23.14 0.59 -5.97
N VAL A 108 -22.20 0.59 -6.93
CA VAL A 108 -21.11 -0.39 -6.97
C VAL A 108 -20.07 -0.07 -5.91
N GLU A 109 -19.71 1.20 -5.72
CA GLU A 109 -18.74 1.63 -4.72
C GLU A 109 -19.26 1.42 -3.29
N LEU A 110 -20.57 1.63 -3.05
CA LEU A 110 -21.22 1.28 -1.79
C LEU A 110 -21.21 -0.23 -1.54
N ARG A 111 -21.47 -1.03 -2.59
CA ARG A 111 -21.41 -2.50 -2.49
C ARG A 111 -19.99 -2.99 -2.23
N VAL A 112 -18.98 -2.35 -2.83
CA VAL A 112 -17.57 -2.65 -2.57
C VAL A 112 -17.23 -2.32 -1.11
N GLU A 113 -17.64 -1.18 -0.58
CA GLU A 113 -17.43 -0.82 0.82
C GLU A 113 -18.14 -1.79 1.80
N GLU A 114 -19.36 -2.23 1.50
CA GLU A 114 -20.06 -3.27 2.25
C GLU A 114 -19.30 -4.61 2.21
N LEU A 115 -18.79 -5.00 1.04
CA LEU A 115 -18.01 -6.22 0.89
C LEU A 115 -16.65 -6.11 1.63
N GLU A 116 -16.00 -4.96 1.58
CA GLU A 116 -14.75 -4.69 2.32
C GLU A 116 -14.95 -4.77 3.83
N THR A 117 -16.03 -4.17 4.34
CA THR A 117 -16.40 -4.25 5.76
C THR A 117 -16.75 -5.68 6.18
N ARG A 118 -17.48 -6.42 5.35
CA ARG A 118 -17.77 -7.85 5.60
C ARG A 118 -16.52 -8.72 5.57
N ILE A 119 -15.60 -8.49 4.63
CA ILE A 119 -14.30 -9.17 4.58
C ILE A 119 -13.50 -8.86 5.85
N THR A 120 -13.52 -7.61 6.31
CA THR A 120 -12.83 -7.22 7.55
C THR A 120 -13.41 -7.94 8.77
N HIS A 121 -14.74 -8.03 8.88
CA HIS A 121 -15.40 -8.77 9.95
C HIS A 121 -15.07 -10.27 9.89
N LEU A 122 -15.13 -10.89 8.71
CA LEU A 122 -14.76 -12.30 8.53
C LEU A 122 -13.29 -12.57 8.86
N ASN A 123 -12.39 -11.66 8.52
CA ASN A 123 -10.98 -11.76 8.89
C ASN A 123 -10.77 -11.68 10.41
N MET A 124 -11.55 -10.84 11.09
CA MET A 124 -11.51 -10.72 12.55
C MET A 124 -12.03 -12.00 13.23
N GLU A 125 -13.13 -12.58 12.74
CA GLU A 125 -13.63 -13.87 13.23
C GLU A 125 -12.67 -15.02 12.93
N LEU A 126 -12.06 -15.04 11.73
CA LEU A 126 -11.02 -16.02 11.39
C LEU A 126 -9.81 -15.91 12.32
N ALA A 127 -9.36 -14.69 12.65
CA ALA A 127 -8.26 -14.48 13.58
C ALA A 127 -8.58 -15.02 14.98
N LYS A 128 -9.81 -14.82 15.48
CA LYS A 128 -10.27 -15.41 16.74
C LYS A 128 -10.28 -16.93 16.69
N MET A 129 -10.76 -17.52 15.60
CA MET A 129 -10.76 -18.98 15.42
C MET A 129 -9.34 -19.56 15.34
N VAL A 130 -8.42 -18.89 14.65
CA VAL A 130 -7.02 -19.30 14.58
C VAL A 130 -6.36 -19.23 15.96
N GLN A 131 -6.62 -18.17 16.73
CA GLN A 131 -6.11 -18.04 18.10
C GLN A 131 -6.65 -19.15 19.02
N LEU A 132 -7.95 -19.46 18.90
CA LEU A 132 -8.59 -20.54 19.63
C LEU A 132 -7.99 -21.91 19.30
N ARG A 133 -7.81 -22.18 18.00
CA ARG A 133 -7.18 -23.40 17.50
C ARG A 133 -5.76 -23.55 18.06
N LEU A 134 -4.97 -22.49 18.04
CA LEU A 134 -3.60 -22.52 18.56
C LEU A 134 -3.57 -22.76 20.08
N SER A 135 -4.52 -22.17 20.83
CA SER A 135 -4.66 -22.43 22.27
C SER A 135 -4.97 -23.90 22.54
N LEU A 136 -5.86 -24.49 21.74
CA LEU A 136 -6.20 -25.93 21.77
C LEU A 136 -4.99 -26.81 21.45
N GLU A 137 -4.29 -26.53 20.35
CA GLU A 137 -3.12 -27.30 19.92
C GLU A 137 -2.02 -27.27 20.99
N ASN A 138 -1.69 -26.08 21.54
CA ASN A 138 -0.69 -25.96 22.59
C ASN A 138 -1.14 -26.67 23.89
N GLY A 139 -2.40 -26.53 24.29
CA GLY A 139 -2.92 -27.16 25.50
C GLY A 139 -2.96 -28.69 25.40
N LEU A 140 -3.26 -29.23 24.21
CA LEU A 140 -3.20 -30.68 23.95
C LEU A 140 -1.75 -31.18 23.91
N GLU A 141 -0.83 -30.42 23.30
CA GLU A 141 0.61 -30.71 23.32
C GLU A 141 1.13 -30.76 24.77
N ASP A 142 0.71 -29.82 25.62
CA ASP A 142 1.08 -29.79 27.05
C ASP A 142 0.54 -30.98 27.86
N ILE A 143 -0.58 -31.57 27.44
CA ILE A 143 -1.16 -32.78 28.05
C ILE A 143 -0.43 -34.04 27.56
N GLU A 144 -0.04 -34.08 26.29
CA GLU A 144 0.75 -35.18 25.70
C GLU A 144 2.10 -35.37 26.41
N PHE A 145 2.72 -34.27 26.86
CA PHE A 145 4.00 -34.29 27.57
C PHE A 145 3.89 -34.49 29.10
N CYS A 146 2.70 -34.77 29.65
CA CYS A 146 2.55 -35.04 31.07
C CYS A 146 3.03 -36.45 31.44
N GLU A 147 3.90 -36.55 32.46
CA GLU A 147 4.41 -37.84 32.97
C GLU A 147 3.38 -38.56 33.86
N THR A 148 2.41 -37.84 34.43
CA THR A 148 1.40 -38.42 35.33
C THR A 148 -0.02 -38.17 34.84
N LEU A 149 -0.89 -39.15 35.09
CA LEU A 149 -2.32 -39.08 34.78
C LEU A 149 -3.03 -37.95 35.54
N VAL A 150 -2.56 -37.62 36.75
CA VAL A 150 -3.12 -36.57 37.59
C VAL A 150 -2.84 -35.19 37.00
N ASP A 151 -1.63 -34.95 36.50
CA ASP A 151 -1.25 -33.71 35.84
C ASP A 151 -1.98 -33.55 34.50
N ALA A 152 -2.05 -34.62 33.71
CA ALA A 152 -2.80 -34.64 32.46
C ALA A 152 -4.29 -34.29 32.69
N LYS A 153 -4.93 -34.88 33.71
CA LYS A 153 -6.33 -34.60 34.07
C LYS A 153 -6.54 -33.16 34.54
N THR A 154 -5.56 -32.59 35.25
CA THR A 154 -5.63 -31.21 35.74
C THR A 154 -5.48 -30.21 34.59
N LYS A 155 -4.50 -30.42 33.70
CA LYS A 155 -4.33 -29.61 32.49
C LYS A 155 -5.51 -29.71 31.53
N ALA A 156 -6.09 -30.90 31.34
CA ALA A 156 -7.28 -31.09 30.52
C ALA A 156 -8.50 -30.31 31.05
N ARG A 157 -8.70 -30.28 32.38
CA ARG A 157 -9.76 -29.47 33.00
C ARG A 157 -9.54 -27.98 32.83
N PHE A 158 -8.29 -27.53 32.95
CA PHE A 158 -7.93 -26.12 32.76
C PHE A 158 -8.16 -25.69 31.31
N LEU A 159 -7.71 -26.50 30.34
CA LEU A 159 -7.95 -26.27 28.91
C LEU A 159 -9.46 -26.23 28.61
N LEU A 160 -10.24 -27.16 29.16
CA LEU A 160 -11.70 -27.15 29.00
C LEU A 160 -12.33 -25.86 29.56
N TYR A 161 -11.87 -25.37 30.71
CA TYR A 161 -12.36 -24.13 31.30
C TYR A 161 -12.03 -22.90 30.44
N GLU A 162 -10.79 -22.79 29.93
CA GLU A 162 -10.39 -21.71 29.03
C GLU A 162 -11.20 -21.71 27.72
N LEU A 163 -11.62 -22.89 27.25
CA LEU A 163 -12.42 -23.04 26.03
C LEU A 163 -13.92 -22.77 26.24
N LYS A 164 -14.48 -23.09 27.42
CA LYS A 164 -15.89 -22.81 27.75
C LYS A 164 -16.22 -21.31 27.77
N GLY A 165 -15.22 -20.45 27.97
CA GLY A 165 -15.38 -18.99 27.85
C GLY A 165 -15.61 -18.49 26.42
N ASN A 166 -15.34 -19.33 25.41
CA ASN A 166 -15.47 -18.98 23.99
C ASN A 166 -16.79 -19.54 23.44
N ARG A 167 -17.71 -18.64 23.06
CA ARG A 167 -19.05 -18.93 22.49
C ARG A 167 -19.08 -19.79 21.21
N LEU A 168 -17.92 -20.24 20.73
CA LEU A 168 -17.80 -21.16 19.60
C LEU A 168 -18.14 -22.61 19.99
N PHE A 169 -18.04 -22.97 21.29
CA PHE A 169 -18.30 -24.33 21.77
C PHE A 169 -19.62 -24.48 22.55
N SER A 170 -20.40 -23.41 22.73
CA SER A 170 -21.69 -23.47 23.44
C SER A 170 -22.81 -24.22 22.69
N CYS A 171 -22.52 -24.80 21.51
CA CYS A 171 -23.46 -25.65 20.77
C CYS A 171 -23.35 -27.15 21.09
N LEU A 172 -22.44 -27.58 21.98
CA LEU A 172 -22.26 -29.00 22.30
C LEU A 172 -22.78 -29.41 23.70
N GLU A 173 -23.38 -28.49 24.48
CA GLU A 173 -23.98 -28.81 25.78
C GLU A 173 -25.51 -29.01 25.71
N GLN A 174 -26.04 -29.37 24.55
CA GLN A 174 -27.40 -29.88 24.40
C GLN A 174 -27.36 -31.23 23.72
N GLU A 175 -26.85 -32.25 24.41
CA GLU A 175 -27.32 -33.63 24.28
C GLU A 175 -26.61 -34.47 25.36
N GLU A 176 -27.43 -35.17 26.14
CA GLU A 176 -27.09 -36.28 27.02
C GLU A 176 -26.35 -35.95 28.33
N ASP A 177 -27.14 -35.80 29.41
CA ASP A 177 -26.93 -36.63 30.59
C ASP A 177 -28.29 -36.86 31.27
N GLU A 178 -28.91 -37.97 30.89
CA GLU A 178 -29.86 -38.65 31.75
C GLU A 178 -29.14 -39.13 33.01
N ASN A 179 -29.72 -38.78 34.16
CA ASN A 179 -29.83 -39.64 35.33
C ASN A 179 -28.52 -40.11 36.02
N TYR A 180 -28.00 -39.28 36.93
CA TYR A 180 -27.34 -39.78 38.14
C TYR A 180 -27.93 -39.11 39.37
N ASP A 181 -28.39 -39.99 40.26
CA ASP A 181 -29.26 -39.76 41.39
C ASP A 181 -28.67 -38.82 42.46
N VAL A 182 -29.50 -37.89 42.92
CA VAL A 182 -29.29 -37.11 44.14
C VAL A 182 -29.83 -37.94 45.29
N THR A 183 -28.98 -38.60 46.06
CA THR A 183 -29.18 -38.79 47.51
C THR A 183 -28.01 -39.52 48.14
N THR A 184 -27.29 -38.85 49.04
CA THR A 184 -27.08 -39.25 50.46
C THR A 184 -25.96 -38.41 51.08
N VAL A 185 -26.38 -37.35 51.76
CA VAL A 185 -25.67 -36.78 52.90
C VAL A 185 -25.83 -37.74 54.08
N PRO A 186 -24.83 -37.89 54.94
CA PRO A 186 -25.10 -37.95 56.38
C PRO A 186 -24.47 -36.75 57.13
N PRO A 187 -25.14 -36.25 58.19
CA PRO A 187 -24.88 -34.93 58.76
C PRO A 187 -24.08 -34.97 60.08
N ASN A 188 -23.72 -33.76 60.52
CA ASN A 188 -23.33 -33.33 61.88
C ASN A 188 -21.93 -33.72 62.38
N GLU A 189 -21.19 -32.89 63.12
CA GLU A 189 -21.35 -31.54 63.70
C GLU A 189 -19.97 -31.22 64.30
N ALA A 190 -19.47 -29.99 64.18
CA ALA A 190 -18.78 -29.28 65.27
C ALA A 190 -18.26 -27.93 64.77
N ASP A 191 -18.63 -26.91 65.52
CA ASP A 191 -18.33 -25.50 65.36
C ASP A 191 -16.85 -25.11 65.41
N HIS A 192 -16.59 -23.91 64.88
CA HIS A 192 -15.60 -22.90 65.29
C HIS A 192 -14.48 -22.52 64.29
N PRO A 193 -14.03 -21.24 64.35
CA PRO A 193 -14.00 -20.37 63.19
C PRO A 193 -12.62 -20.22 62.53
N VAL A 194 -12.67 -19.73 61.29
CA VAL A 194 -11.58 -19.30 60.43
C VAL A 194 -10.51 -18.52 61.19
N SER A 195 -9.31 -19.08 61.25
CA SER A 195 -8.05 -18.33 61.34
C SER A 195 -6.97 -19.15 60.65
N THR A 196 -6.64 -18.77 59.43
CA THR A 196 -5.44 -19.27 58.77
C THR A 196 -4.63 -18.07 58.32
N THR A 197 -3.70 -17.74 59.19
CA THR A 197 -2.54 -16.89 58.98
C THR A 197 -1.88 -17.21 57.63
N VAL A 198 -1.71 -16.16 56.84
CA VAL A 198 -0.89 -16.13 55.63
C VAL A 198 0.59 -16.32 56.01
N PRO A 199 1.33 -17.26 55.40
CA PRO A 199 2.79 -17.17 55.32
C PRO A 199 3.17 -16.40 54.04
N PRO A 200 4.02 -15.36 54.11
CA PRO A 200 4.50 -14.65 52.94
C PRO A 200 5.58 -15.49 52.27
N LEU A 201 5.31 -15.99 51.07
CA LEU A 201 6.33 -16.64 50.25
C LEU A 201 6.81 -15.65 49.18
N ASP A 202 7.71 -14.77 49.62
CA ASP A 202 8.64 -14.07 48.74
C ASP A 202 9.57 -15.11 48.08
N THR A 203 9.19 -15.54 46.87
CA THR A 203 10.15 -16.09 45.92
C THR A 203 9.91 -15.41 44.57
N PRO A 204 10.89 -14.65 44.05
CA PRO A 204 10.76 -14.10 42.73
C PRO A 204 10.78 -15.28 41.75
N LYS A 205 9.65 -15.51 41.06
CA LYS A 205 9.60 -16.36 39.87
C LYS A 205 10.60 -15.77 38.87
N GLN A 206 11.81 -16.33 38.83
CA GLN A 206 12.76 -16.06 37.76
C GLN A 206 12.15 -16.62 36.48
N SER A 207 11.43 -15.75 35.80
CA SER A 207 11.04 -15.89 34.41
C SER A 207 12.30 -16.16 33.60
N LEU A 208 12.48 -17.40 33.14
CA LEU A 208 13.46 -17.78 32.13
C LEU A 208 13.02 -17.31 30.73
N VAL A 209 12.35 -16.15 30.64
CA VAL A 209 12.28 -15.39 29.40
C VAL A 209 13.67 -14.76 29.26
N LYS A 210 14.47 -15.25 28.31
CA LYS A 210 15.66 -14.55 27.82
C LYS A 210 15.20 -13.11 27.52
N GLU A 211 15.48 -12.19 28.44
CA GLU A 211 15.10 -10.79 28.30
C GLU A 211 15.69 -10.29 26.98
N PHE A 212 14.79 -9.81 26.13
CA PHE A 212 15.15 -9.28 24.83
C PHE A 212 16.04 -8.06 25.06
N GLN A 213 17.36 -8.20 24.92
CA GLN A 213 18.23 -7.02 24.94
C GLN A 213 17.84 -6.16 23.73
N PRO A 214 17.37 -4.91 23.95
CA PRO A 214 17.05 -4.03 22.84
C PRO A 214 18.35 -3.67 22.14
N VAL A 215 18.66 -4.37 21.05
CA VAL A 215 19.79 -4.03 20.19
C VAL A 215 19.51 -2.64 19.60
N SER A 216 20.22 -1.64 20.12
CA SER A 216 20.18 -0.27 19.59
C SER A 216 20.85 -0.26 18.23
N LEU A 217 20.09 -0.56 17.18
CA LEU A 217 20.56 -0.39 15.80
C LEU A 217 20.49 1.11 15.45
N SER A 218 21.61 1.67 15.00
CA SER A 218 21.66 2.99 14.40
C SER A 218 21.25 2.90 12.93
N PRO A 219 20.13 3.51 12.51
CA PRO A 219 19.73 3.52 11.11
C PRO A 219 20.72 4.34 10.25
N PRO A 220 20.89 3.99 8.97
CA PRO A 220 21.77 4.72 8.07
C PRO A 220 21.25 6.13 7.79
N LEU A 221 22.16 7.09 7.57
CA LEU A 221 21.84 8.49 7.23
C LEU A 221 20.95 8.61 5.97
N LYS A 222 21.04 7.65 5.05
CA LYS A 222 20.19 7.54 3.86
C LYS A 222 19.63 6.13 3.77
N LYS A 223 18.31 6.03 3.58
CA LYS A 223 17.62 4.75 3.41
C LYS A 223 18.08 4.05 2.12
N LEU A 224 18.22 2.74 2.20
CA LEU A 224 18.59 1.88 1.09
C LEU A 224 17.36 1.51 0.23
N PRO A 225 17.53 1.11 -1.05
CA PRO A 225 16.41 0.72 -1.90
C PRO A 225 15.66 -0.52 -1.37
N GLY A 226 14.33 -0.51 -1.34
CA GLY A 226 13.52 -1.67 -0.90
C GLY A 226 13.71 -2.91 -1.76
N ASP A 227 14.14 -2.75 -3.01
CA ASP A 227 14.38 -3.86 -3.94
C ASP A 227 15.74 -4.54 -3.70
N THR A 228 16.47 -4.11 -2.66
CA THR A 228 17.66 -4.81 -2.17
C THR A 228 17.31 -6.27 -1.88
N HIS A 229 18.12 -7.20 -2.41
CA HIS A 229 17.95 -8.62 -2.17
C HIS A 229 18.23 -8.96 -0.69
N ILE A 230 17.48 -9.89 -0.08
CA ILE A 230 17.62 -10.22 1.36
C ILE A 230 19.01 -10.72 1.75
N LYS A 231 19.74 -11.32 0.80
CA LYS A 231 21.16 -11.72 0.98
C LYS A 231 22.06 -10.51 1.28
N ASN A 232 21.73 -9.34 0.73
CA ASN A 232 22.48 -8.08 0.83
C ASN A 232 21.85 -7.12 1.85
N MET A 233 20.96 -7.62 2.72
CA MET A 233 20.38 -6.82 3.79
C MET A 233 21.45 -6.37 4.80
N HIS A 234 21.27 -5.19 5.39
CA HIS A 234 22.16 -4.65 6.43
C HIS A 234 22.40 -5.71 7.52
N PRO A 235 23.65 -6.10 7.81
CA PRO A 235 23.96 -7.26 8.65
C PRO A 235 23.31 -7.22 10.03
N ASP A 236 23.36 -6.06 10.70
CA ASP A 236 22.81 -5.93 12.05
C ASP A 236 21.28 -5.96 12.06
N LEU A 237 20.64 -5.41 11.02
CA LEU A 237 19.19 -5.49 10.87
C LEU A 237 18.78 -6.93 10.56
N LYS A 238 19.53 -7.62 9.70
CA LYS A 238 19.29 -9.03 9.37
C LYS A 238 19.39 -9.90 10.61
N LYS A 239 20.43 -9.70 11.44
CA LYS A 239 20.58 -10.40 12.72
C LYS A 239 19.40 -10.15 13.65
N TYR A 240 18.97 -8.89 13.76
CA TYR A 240 17.79 -8.52 14.56
C TYR A 240 16.49 -9.16 14.05
N VAL A 241 16.27 -9.18 12.73
CA VAL A 241 15.13 -9.86 12.09
C VAL A 241 15.13 -11.35 12.40
N ILE A 242 16.29 -12.01 12.24
CA ILE A 242 16.44 -13.44 12.52
C ILE A 242 16.11 -13.74 13.98
N GLN A 243 16.67 -12.97 14.92
CA GLN A 243 16.41 -13.16 16.34
C GLN A 243 14.92 -12.98 16.68
N ASN A 244 14.28 -11.94 16.14
CA ASN A 244 12.87 -11.65 16.41
C ASN A 244 11.92 -12.71 15.85
N LEU A 245 12.16 -13.16 14.62
CA LEU A 245 11.31 -14.15 13.96
C LEU A 245 11.56 -15.58 14.43
N SER A 246 12.74 -15.85 14.98
CA SER A 246 13.09 -17.15 15.55
C SER A 246 12.43 -17.42 16.90
N MET A 247 11.94 -16.37 17.58
CA MET A 247 11.17 -16.53 18.81
C MET A 247 9.84 -17.21 18.51
N TYR A 248 9.52 -18.23 19.31
CA TYR A 248 8.22 -18.88 19.27
C TYR A 248 7.13 -17.90 19.65
N LYS A 249 6.09 -17.79 18.81
CA LYS A 249 4.89 -17.01 19.14
C LYS A 249 3.69 -17.92 19.16
N GLY A 250 2.89 -17.83 20.23
CA GLY A 250 1.69 -18.65 20.40
C GLY A 250 0.67 -18.48 19.25
N ASN A 251 0.65 -17.32 18.59
CA ASN A 251 -0.22 -17.03 17.44
C ASN A 251 0.34 -17.53 16.08
N GLY A 252 1.50 -18.18 16.05
CA GLY A 252 2.13 -18.68 14.82
C GLY A 252 2.76 -17.60 13.94
N ALA A 253 2.72 -16.32 14.32
CA ALA A 253 3.24 -15.19 13.55
C ALA A 253 4.77 -15.05 13.65
N ASP A 254 5.48 -16.15 13.47
CA ASP A 254 6.93 -16.28 13.55
C ASP A 254 7.50 -16.86 12.25
N TRP A 255 8.72 -17.41 12.31
CA TRP A 255 9.39 -18.03 11.17
C TRP A 255 8.56 -19.11 10.48
N ARG A 256 7.64 -19.79 11.17
CA ARG A 256 6.79 -20.85 10.59
C ARG A 256 5.85 -20.28 9.53
N MET A 257 5.09 -19.25 9.89
CA MET A 257 4.18 -18.58 8.97
C MET A 257 4.94 -17.88 7.84
N LEU A 258 6.09 -17.28 8.14
CA LEU A 258 6.91 -16.70 7.06
C LEU A 258 7.37 -17.78 6.08
N GLY A 259 7.86 -18.92 6.58
CA GLY A 259 8.30 -20.06 5.77
C GLY A 259 7.22 -20.58 4.83
N GLU A 260 6.00 -20.77 5.35
CA GLU A 260 4.85 -21.20 4.55
C GLU A 260 4.54 -20.20 3.43
N ARG A 261 4.53 -18.90 3.74
CA ARG A 261 4.22 -17.83 2.77
C ARG A 261 5.25 -17.66 1.68
N VAL A 262 6.51 -17.99 1.95
CA VAL A 262 7.59 -17.93 0.96
C VAL A 262 7.76 -19.25 0.20
N GLY A 263 6.85 -20.21 0.40
CA GLY A 263 6.76 -21.45 -0.36
C GLY A 263 7.64 -22.59 0.16
N ILE A 264 8.07 -22.55 1.43
CA ILE A 264 8.78 -23.68 2.04
C ILE A 264 7.74 -24.77 2.39
N PRO A 265 7.96 -26.03 1.96
CA PRO A 265 7.05 -27.13 2.28
C PRO A 265 6.80 -27.28 3.78
N LEU A 266 5.56 -27.61 4.14
CA LEU A 266 5.14 -27.75 5.54
C LEU A 266 5.94 -28.85 6.25
N GLU A 267 6.29 -29.92 5.54
CA GLU A 267 7.10 -31.03 6.04
C GLU A 267 8.48 -30.54 6.50
N THR A 268 9.11 -29.65 5.72
CA THR A 268 10.41 -29.05 6.04
C THR A 268 10.30 -28.14 7.27
N ILE A 269 9.25 -27.33 7.36
CA ILE A 269 8.98 -26.45 8.52
C ILE A 269 8.79 -27.30 9.78
N GLN A 270 8.00 -28.37 9.70
CA GLN A 270 7.80 -29.30 10.80
C GLN A 270 9.10 -30.02 11.19
N GLN A 271 9.93 -30.39 10.22
CA GLN A 271 11.24 -30.99 10.46
C GLN A 271 12.16 -30.05 11.25
N TRP A 272 12.27 -28.78 10.85
CA TRP A 272 13.05 -27.78 11.59
C TRP A 272 12.50 -27.52 13.00
N ARG A 273 11.18 -27.58 13.18
CA ARG A 273 10.54 -27.51 14.51
C ARG A 273 10.94 -28.72 15.37
N ARG A 274 10.85 -29.94 14.84
CA ARG A 274 11.21 -31.19 15.55
C ARG A 274 12.68 -31.21 15.95
N TRP A 275 13.55 -30.71 15.08
CA TRP A 275 14.99 -30.63 15.34
C TRP A 275 15.39 -29.51 16.29
N LYS A 276 14.45 -28.64 16.71
CA LYS A 276 14.72 -27.49 17.59
C LYS A 276 15.93 -26.68 17.13
N VAL A 277 15.99 -26.41 15.83
CA VAL A 277 17.11 -25.72 15.19
C VAL A 277 17.31 -24.35 15.82
N GLU A 278 18.57 -23.97 16.07
CA GLU A 278 18.89 -22.63 16.56
C GLU A 278 18.67 -21.60 15.45
N ASN A 279 17.94 -20.51 15.75
CA ASN A 279 17.59 -19.45 14.80
C ASN A 279 16.91 -19.93 13.50
N PRO A 280 15.75 -20.62 13.57
CA PRO A 280 15.07 -21.19 12.39
C PRO A 280 14.70 -20.14 11.32
N ALA A 281 14.54 -18.87 11.68
CA ALA A 281 14.32 -17.79 10.71
C ALA A 281 15.50 -17.59 9.76
N GLU A 282 16.73 -17.95 10.15
CA GLU A 282 17.90 -17.88 9.28
C GLU A 282 17.78 -18.84 8.11
N TYR A 283 17.35 -20.08 8.38
CA TYR A 283 17.11 -21.11 7.37
C TYR A 283 15.98 -20.71 6.42
N VAL A 284 14.92 -20.08 6.95
CA VAL A 284 13.83 -19.52 6.14
C VAL A 284 14.38 -18.46 5.18
N LEU A 285 15.16 -17.49 5.66
CA LEU A 285 15.73 -16.44 4.83
C LEU A 285 16.76 -16.98 3.83
N GLN A 286 17.52 -18.01 4.19
CA GLN A 286 18.49 -18.64 3.30
C GLN A 286 17.80 -19.42 2.17
N SER A 287 16.78 -20.21 2.51
CA SER A 287 15.97 -20.98 1.55
C SER A 287 15.22 -20.05 0.61
N TRP A 288 14.53 -19.05 1.17
CA TRP A 288 13.82 -18.04 0.38
C TRP A 288 14.76 -17.20 -0.48
N GLY A 289 15.97 -16.91 0.01
CA GLY A 289 16.98 -16.11 -0.69
C GLY A 289 17.53 -16.74 -1.97
N GLN A 290 17.14 -17.96 -2.31
CA GLN A 290 17.41 -18.53 -3.64
C GLN A 290 16.43 -18.03 -4.71
N SER A 291 15.29 -17.48 -4.31
CA SER A 291 14.32 -16.85 -5.22
C SER A 291 14.77 -15.45 -5.61
N GLY A 292 14.67 -15.12 -6.90
CA GLY A 292 14.91 -13.75 -7.39
C GLY A 292 13.92 -12.71 -6.85
N GLY A 293 12.78 -13.14 -6.30
CA GLY A 293 11.78 -12.27 -5.67
C GLY A 293 12.04 -11.99 -4.18
N ALA A 294 13.14 -12.51 -3.61
CA ALA A 294 13.46 -12.36 -2.20
C ALA A 294 14.08 -11.00 -1.89
N THR A 295 13.26 -9.96 -1.88
CA THR A 295 13.67 -8.57 -1.62
C THR A 295 13.25 -8.09 -0.22
N VAL A 296 13.91 -7.04 0.29
CA VAL A 296 13.56 -6.41 1.57
C VAL A 296 12.13 -5.86 1.55
N ARG A 297 11.68 -5.31 0.42
CA ARG A 297 10.28 -4.86 0.23
C ARG A 297 9.30 -6.02 0.38
N MET A 298 9.60 -7.18 -0.18
CA MET A 298 8.73 -8.35 -0.05
C MET A 298 8.69 -8.85 1.39
N LEU A 299 9.83 -8.83 2.09
CA LEU A 299 9.88 -9.18 3.51
C LEU A 299 9.01 -8.21 4.33
N HIS A 300 9.15 -6.91 4.11
CA HIS A 300 8.34 -5.88 4.75
C HIS A 300 6.84 -6.16 4.53
N ARG A 301 6.44 -6.46 3.29
CA ARG A 301 5.05 -6.80 2.93
C ARG A 301 4.53 -8.03 3.69
N HIS A 302 5.34 -9.07 3.86
CA HIS A 302 4.95 -10.23 4.66
C HIS A 302 4.77 -9.87 6.14
N LEU A 303 5.66 -9.05 6.70
CA LEU A 303 5.61 -8.67 8.11
C LEU A 303 4.42 -7.77 8.47
N ILE A 304 4.01 -6.85 7.59
CA ILE A 304 2.82 -6.00 7.79
C ILE A 304 1.51 -6.71 7.49
N SER A 305 1.56 -7.94 6.96
CA SER A 305 0.35 -8.65 6.57
C SER A 305 -0.60 -8.86 7.76
N PRO A 306 -1.93 -8.89 7.51
CA PRO A 306 -2.92 -9.11 8.58
C PRO A 306 -2.73 -10.41 9.37
N GLN A 307 -2.04 -11.40 8.78
CA GLN A 307 -1.76 -12.68 9.44
C GLN A 307 -0.51 -12.61 10.34
N MET A 308 0.57 -11.93 9.92
CA MET A 308 1.79 -11.84 10.74
C MET A 308 1.78 -10.70 11.75
N THR A 309 1.19 -9.55 11.40
CA THR A 309 1.10 -8.36 12.27
C THR A 309 2.40 -8.00 13.02
N CYS A 310 3.56 -8.23 12.40
CA CYS A 310 4.87 -7.96 12.96
C CYS A 310 5.27 -6.48 12.77
N ILE A 311 4.39 -5.58 13.22
CA ILE A 311 4.43 -4.14 12.93
C ILE A 311 5.72 -3.48 13.44
N ILE A 312 6.20 -3.88 14.63
CA ILE A 312 7.43 -3.34 15.22
C ILE A 312 8.64 -3.68 14.35
N LEU A 313 8.72 -4.93 13.88
CA LEU A 313 9.81 -5.39 13.03
C LEU A 313 9.75 -4.75 11.64
N ALA A 314 8.54 -4.61 11.08
CA ALA A 314 8.31 -3.92 9.82
C ALA A 314 8.72 -2.44 9.89
N LYS A 315 8.32 -1.73 10.96
CA LYS A 315 8.74 -0.35 11.21
C LYS A 315 10.26 -0.25 11.25
N ARG A 316 10.93 -1.19 11.92
CA ARG A 316 12.40 -1.22 11.99
C ARG A 316 13.05 -1.39 10.63
N ILE A 317 12.48 -2.20 9.74
CA ILE A 317 12.95 -2.32 8.36
C ILE A 317 12.74 -1.01 7.59
N SER A 318 11.60 -0.34 7.80
CA SER A 318 11.30 0.96 7.18
C SER A 318 12.24 2.09 7.59
N ASP A 319 12.90 1.98 8.74
CA ASP A 319 13.95 2.93 9.16
C ASP A 319 15.21 2.82 8.28
N PHE A 320 15.51 1.63 7.76
CA PHE A 320 16.71 1.33 6.97
C PHE A 320 16.46 1.35 5.46
N TYR A 321 15.25 1.03 5.01
CA TYR A 321 14.92 0.81 3.60
C TYR A 321 13.70 1.60 3.13
N LEU A 322 13.67 1.94 1.84
CA LEU A 322 12.52 2.53 1.15
C LEU A 322 11.52 1.42 0.77
N VAL A 323 10.63 1.11 1.72
CA VAL A 323 9.60 0.08 1.62
C VAL A 323 8.21 0.69 1.75
N GLU A 324 7.93 1.68 0.91
CA GLU A 324 6.56 2.18 0.67
C GLU A 324 5.75 1.18 -0.15
#